data_AF-A0A9P6TU53-F1
#
_entry.id   AF-A0A9P6TU53-F1
#
_cell.length_a   1.000
_cell.length_b   1.000
_cell.length_c   1.000
_cell.angle_alpha   90.00
_cell.angle_beta   90.00
_cell.angle_gamma   90.00
#
_symmetry.space_group_name_H-M   'P 1'
#
loop_
_entity.id
_entity.type
_entity.pdbx_description
1 polymer ?
#
loop_
_entity_poly.entity_id
_entity_poly.type
_entity_poly.pdbx_seq_one_letter_code
_entity_poly.pdbx_strand_id
1 'polypeptide(L)' 'VKVGSQQVMKTKTKKGTLTSNWSESIVVPDLTDQSVVLNFFVKDNNAVGNNTDLGDCESSLSDYIPPN' A
#
# COMPACT_ATOMS: atom_id res chain seq x y z
N VAL A 1 1.63 1.92 -1.31
CA VAL A 1 0.19 1.76 -1.59
C VAL A 1 -0.12 2.35 -2.95
N LYS A 2 -0.81 1.60 -3.79
CA LYS A 2 -1.33 2.07 -5.07
C LYS A 2 -2.84 1.91 -5.11
N VAL A 3 -3.50 2.77 -5.88
CA VAL A 3 -4.92 2.70 -6.23
C VAL A 3 -4.96 2.62 -7.75
N GLY A 4 -5.41 1.48 -8.29
CA GLY A 4 -5.22 1.18 -9.71
C GLY A 4 -3.73 1.26 -10.11
N SER A 5 -3.41 2.09 -11.10
CA SER A 5 -2.03 2.31 -11.57
C SER A 5 -1.27 3.41 -10.80
N GLN A 6 -1.94 4.20 -9.97
CA GLN A 6 -1.35 5.37 -9.31
C GLN A 6 -0.79 5.02 -7.93
N GLN A 7 0.47 5.38 -7.67
CA GLN A 7 1.04 5.31 -6.32
C GLN A 7 0.55 6.50 -5.50
N VAL A 8 -0.25 6.22 -4.46
CA VAL A 8 -0.82 7.25 -3.58
C VAL A 8 -0.01 7.45 -2.31
N MET A 9 0.70 6.43 -1.84
CA MET A 9 1.48 6.50 -0.61
C MET A 9 2.74 5.63 -0.67
N LYS A 10 3.83 6.14 -0.10
CA LYS A 10 5.01 5.37 0.30
C LYS A 10 5.29 5.69 1.77
N THR A 11 5.42 4.64 2.59
CA THR A 11 5.72 4.80 4.01
C THR A 11 7.19 5.13 4.25
N LYS A 12 7.54 5.52 5.48
CA LYS A 12 8.95 5.69 5.87
C LYS A 12 9.68 4.35 5.86
N THR A 13 10.96 4.37 5.46
CA THR A 13 11.84 3.20 5.56
C THR A 13 12.18 2.94 7.03
N LYS A 14 11.93 1.72 7.53
CA LYS A 14 12.44 1.24 8.82
C LYS A 14 13.61 0.29 8.57
N LYS A 15 14.65 0.39 9.40
CA LYS A 15 15.88 -0.41 9.29
C LYS A 15 16.03 -1.31 10.52
N GLY A 16 16.69 -2.45 10.34
CA GLY A 16 17.08 -3.33 11.45
C GLY A 16 15.92 -4.07 12.13
N THR A 17 14.82 -4.32 11.43
CA THR A 17 13.67 -5.07 11.96
C THR A 17 13.04 -5.96 10.88
N LEU A 18 12.59 -7.14 11.29
CA LEU A 18 11.83 -8.08 10.45
C LEU A 18 10.32 -7.94 10.66
N THR A 19 9.90 -7.20 11.68
CA THR A 19 8.50 -7.00 12.07
C THR A 19 8.18 -5.51 12.08
N SER A 20 8.20 -4.91 10.89
CA SER A 20 7.94 -3.48 10.74
C SER A 20 6.47 -3.16 11.03
N ASN A 21 6.24 -2.16 11.89
CA ASN A 21 4.94 -1.52 12.09
C ASN A 21 5.08 -0.04 11.73
N TRP A 22 4.31 0.47 10.77
CA TRP A 22 4.41 1.87 10.33
C TRP A 22 3.44 2.80 11.07
N SER A 23 2.21 2.34 11.33
CA SER A 23 1.14 3.16 11.90
C SER A 23 0.93 4.49 11.14
N GLU A 24 1.05 4.45 9.82
CA GLU A 24 0.84 5.60 8.94
C GLU A 24 -0.54 5.52 8.27
N SER A 25 -1.15 6.69 8.02
CA SER A 25 -2.46 6.80 7.37
C SER A 25 -2.40 7.71 6.15
N ILE A 26 -3.32 7.49 5.22
CA ILE A 26 -3.54 8.34 4.06
C ILE A 26 -5.04 8.51 3.82
N VAL A 27 -5.44 9.68 3.35
CA VAL A 27 -6.77 9.95 2.82
C VAL A 27 -6.66 10.02 1.30
N VAL A 28 -7.40 9.17 0.60
CA VAL A 28 -7.50 9.20 -0.87
C VAL A 28 -8.84 9.85 -1.23
N PRO A 29 -8.84 11.10 -1.72
CA PRO A 29 -10.08 11.78 -2.07
C PRO A 29 -10.70 11.19 -3.35
N ASP A 30 -11.99 11.45 -3.53
CA ASP A 30 -12.73 11.25 -4.79
C ASP A 30 -12.75 9.81 -5.34
N LEU A 31 -12.73 8.82 -4.43
CA LEU A 31 -12.98 7.42 -4.77
C LEU A 31 -14.48 7.24 -5.08
N THR A 32 -14.81 7.28 -6.38
CA THR A 32 -16.20 7.24 -6.88
C THR A 32 -16.65 5.83 -7.27
N ASP A 33 -15.73 4.90 -7.45
CA ASP A 33 -16.00 3.52 -7.86
C ASP A 33 -15.75 2.55 -6.69
N GLN A 34 -16.74 1.71 -6.39
CA GLN A 34 -16.62 0.66 -5.36
C GLN A 34 -15.72 -0.50 -5.81
N SER A 35 -15.41 -0.59 -7.09
CA SER A 35 -14.50 -1.59 -7.70
C SER A 35 -13.02 -1.26 -7.49
N VAL A 36 -12.71 -0.24 -6.68
CA VAL A 36 -11.34 0.18 -6.43
C VAL A 36 -10.60 -0.89 -5.63
N VAL A 37 -9.47 -1.32 -6.19
CA VAL A 37 -8.50 -2.21 -5.55
C VAL A 37 -7.31 -1.40 -5.01
N LEU A 38 -7.03 -1.60 -3.73
CA LEU A 38 -5.86 -1.09 -3.04
C LEU A 38 -4.74 -2.13 -3.11
N ASN A 39 -3.60 -1.74 -3.68
CA ASN A 39 -2.42 -2.59 -3.78
C ASN A 39 -1.34 -2.14 -2.80
N PHE A 40 -0.99 -3.02 -1.88
CA PHE A 40 0.07 -2.85 -0.90
C PHE A 40 1.29 -3.62 -1.36
N PHE A 41 2.44 -2.94 -1.41
CA PHE A 41 3.72 -3.55 -1.76
C PHE A 41 4.70 -3.33 -0.62
N VAL A 42 5.27 -4.43 -0.12
CA VAL A 42 6.32 -4.41 0.90
C VAL A 42 7.64 -4.65 0.19
N LYS A 43 8.58 -3.73 0.39
CA LYS A 43 9.91 -3.79 -0.24
C LYS A 43 10.99 -3.55 0.80
N ASP A 44 12.09 -4.28 0.69
CA ASP A 44 13.31 -3.96 1.42
C ASP A 44 14.09 -2.87 0.68
N ASN A 45 14.51 -1.85 1.44
CA ASN A 45 15.16 -0.69 0.86
C ASN A 45 16.68 -0.85 0.84
N ASN A 46 17.20 -1.23 -0.31
CA ASN A 46 18.64 -1.28 -0.55
C ASN A 46 19.15 0.13 -0.84
N ALA A 47 20.23 0.54 -0.17
CA ALA A 47 20.84 1.85 -0.40
C ALA A 47 21.55 1.94 -1.76
N VAL A 48 21.93 0.80 -2.33
CA VAL A 48 22.60 0.69 -3.63
C VAL A 48 21.79 -0.26 -4.50
N GLY A 49 21.44 0.17 -5.71
CA GLY A 49 20.62 -0.59 -6.64
C GLY A 49 19.12 -0.46 -6.38
N ASN A 50 18.37 -1.50 -6.74
CA ASN A 50 16.92 -1.51 -6.62
C ASN A 50 16.47 -2.09 -5.28
N ASN A 51 15.32 -1.64 -4.81
CA ASN A 51 14.64 -2.23 -3.66
C ASN A 51 14.22 -3.67 -3.98
N THR A 52 14.40 -4.57 -3.01
CA THR A 52 13.98 -5.96 -3.14
C THR A 52 12.49 -6.05 -2.82
N ASP A 53 11.69 -6.66 -3.70
CA ASP A 53 10.28 -6.93 -3.41
C ASP A 53 10.17 -8.08 -2.40
N LEU A 54 9.47 -7.84 -1.29
CA LEU A 54 9.26 -8.83 -0.22
C LEU A 54 7.89 -9.49 -0.30
N GLY A 55 6.91 -8.79 -0.88
CA GLY A 55 5.57 -9.30 -1.09
C GLY A 55 4.56 -8.19 -1.33
N ASP A 56 3.34 -8.61 -1.64
CA ASP A 56 2.23 -7.75 -1.95
C ASP A 56 0.93 -8.28 -1.36
N CYS A 57 -0.06 -7.39 -1.29
CA CYS A 57 -1.41 -7.70 -0.84
C CYS A 57 -2.38 -6.79 -1.58
N GLU A 58 -3.45 -7.38 -2.10
CA GLU A 58 -4.54 -6.66 -2.76
C GLU A 58 -5.76 -6.67 -1.85
N SER A 59 -6.49 -5.57 -1.85
CA SER A 59 -7.66 -5.39 -0.98
C SER A 59 -8.70 -4.56 -1.72
N SER A 60 -9.90 -5.11 -1.91
CA SER A 60 -10.98 -4.41 -2.61
C SER A 60 -11.75 -3.53 -1.63
N LEU A 61 -12.08 -2.30 -2.01
CA LEU A 61 -12.94 -1.44 -1.19
C LEU A 61 -14.34 -2.05 -0.98
N SER A 62 -14.81 -2.84 -1.95
CA SER A 62 -16.08 -3.57 -1.85
C SER A 62 -16.13 -4.55 -0.66
N ASP A 63 -14.98 -5.00 -0.16
CA ASP A 63 -14.94 -5.93 0.98
C ASP A 63 -15.26 -5.22 2.31
N TYR A 64 -15.19 -3.89 2.33
CA TYR A 64 -15.37 -3.07 3.53
C TYR A 64 -16.58 -2.13 3.46
N ILE A 65 -17.09 -1.89 2.25
CA ILE A 65 -18.25 -1.02 2.02
C ILE A 65 -19.43 -1.92 1.62
N PRO A 66 -20.49 -2.01 2.44
CA PRO A 66 -21.67 -2.77 2.07
C PRO A 66 -22.30 -2.21 0.79
N PRO A 67 -22.92 -3.07 -0.05
CA PRO A 67 -23.70 -2.60 -1.17
C PRO A 67 -24.86 -1.71 -0.67
N ASN A 68 -25.11 -0.60 -1.37
CA ASN A 68 -26.24 0.29 -1.11
C ASN A 68 -27.57 -0.33 -1.54
#